data_AF-A0A6I3EYS9-F1
#
_entry.id   AF-A0A6I3EYS9-F1
#
_cell.length_a   1.000
_cell.length_b   1.000
_cell.length_c   1.000
_cell.angle_alpha   90.00
_cell.angle_beta   90.00
_cell.angle_gamma   90.00
#
_symmetry.space_group_name_H-M   'P 1'
#
loop_
_entity.id
_entity.type
_entity.pdbx_description
1 polymer ?
#
loop_
_entity_poly.entity_id
_entity_poly.type
_entity_poly.pdbx_seq_one_letter_code
_entity_poly.pdbx_strand_id
1 'polypeptide(L)'
;MDPQGHSSWSHRVKRSPTATDRGFTLIEIIVAIVIVGIISTVVTFSMRALLSNSSKKTCTVEVHKVNTAIQAYYSENKVWITTLTLSSLVPDYLTTAPSASSPSGAGTVDAAHTYKGSKC
;
A
#
# COMPACT_ATOMS: atom_id res chain seq x y z
N MET A 1 21.14 41.72 -63.17
CA MET A 1 19.86 42.45 -63.07
C MET A 1 18.96 41.69 -62.09
N ASP A 2 19.39 41.47 -60.84
CA ASP A 2 19.38 42.35 -59.65
C ASP A 2 18.06 42.19 -58.85
N PRO A 3 18.03 42.39 -57.52
CA PRO A 3 18.97 41.93 -56.50
C PRO A 3 18.27 41.47 -55.18
N GLN A 4 19.02 40.78 -54.33
CA GLN A 4 19.10 40.91 -52.85
C GLN A 4 17.83 41.20 -52.00
N GLY A 5 17.64 40.38 -50.95
CA GLY A 5 17.78 40.92 -49.59
C GLY A 5 16.67 40.69 -48.55
N HIS A 6 17.09 40.07 -47.45
CA HIS A 6 16.69 40.30 -46.04
C HIS A 6 15.25 39.91 -45.63
N SER A 7 14.99 39.34 -44.44
CA SER A 7 15.74 39.33 -43.19
C SER A 7 15.45 38.04 -42.41
N SER A 8 16.49 37.26 -42.12
CA SER A 8 16.44 36.22 -41.08
C SER A 8 16.24 36.90 -39.72
N TRP A 9 15.02 36.81 -39.17
CA TRP A 9 14.73 37.23 -37.81
C TRP A 9 15.37 36.24 -36.84
N SER A 10 16.62 36.50 -36.49
CA SER A 10 17.29 35.87 -35.37
C SER A 10 16.72 36.47 -34.08
N HIS A 11 15.63 35.88 -33.59
CA HIS A 11 15.15 36.10 -32.23
C HIS A 11 16.22 35.64 -31.25
N ARG A 12 17.13 36.56 -30.89
CA ARG A 12 18.12 36.35 -29.84
C ARG A 12 17.37 36.39 -28.51
N VAL A 13 16.94 35.21 -28.04
CA VAL A 13 16.44 35.02 -26.68
C VAL A 13 17.56 35.47 -25.73
N LYS A 14 17.43 36.68 -25.17
CA LYS A 14 18.26 37.11 -24.05
C LYS A 14 17.85 36.26 -22.84
N ARG A 15 18.60 35.19 -22.58
CA ARG A 15 18.59 34.56 -21.26
C ARG A 15 19.10 35.58 -20.26
N SER A 16 18.21 36.08 -19.41
CA SER A 16 18.58 36.83 -18.21
C SER A 16 19.41 35.92 -17.30
N PRO A 17 20.65 36.28 -16.91
CA PRO A 17 21.42 35.51 -15.96
C PRO A 17 21.11 36.05 -14.55
N THR A 18 20.03 35.58 -13.94
CA THR A 18 19.77 35.89 -12.51
C THR A 18 19.10 34.72 -11.81
N ALA A 19 19.84 33.63 -11.66
CA ALA A 19 19.69 32.78 -10.48
C ALA A 19 21.07 32.77 -9.83
N THR A 20 21.21 33.53 -8.76
CA THR A 20 22.33 33.33 -7.83
C THR A 20 22.18 31.92 -7.29
N ASP A 21 22.95 30.98 -7.81
CA ASP A 21 23.07 29.64 -7.25
C ASP A 21 23.68 29.77 -5.85
N ARG A 22 22.82 29.99 -4.86
CA ARG A 22 23.16 29.91 -3.45
C ARG A 22 23.31 28.43 -3.13
N GLY A 23 24.55 27.95 -3.19
CA GLY A 23 24.88 26.59 -2.74
C GLY A 23 24.49 26.41 -1.27
N PHE A 24 23.94 25.24 -0.94
CA PHE A 24 23.70 24.83 0.43
C PHE A 24 25.00 24.90 1.23
N THR A 25 24.91 25.42 2.46
CA THR A 25 26.07 25.41 3.34
C THR A 25 26.37 23.97 3.77
N LEU A 26 27.64 23.60 3.90
CA LEU A 26 28.02 22.27 4.41
C LEU A 26 27.41 21.99 5.79
N ILE A 27 27.30 23.04 6.61
CA ILE A 27 26.73 22.95 7.96
C ILE A 27 25.22 22.66 7.94
N GLU A 28 24.47 23.13 6.95
CA GLU A 28 23.04 22.81 6.82
C GLU A 28 22.82 21.32 6.60
N ILE A 29 23.62 20.71 5.73
CA ILE A 29 23.51 19.28 5.46
C ILE A 29 23.99 18.47 6.67
N ILE A 30 25.05 18.92 7.35
CA ILE A 30 25.58 18.23 8.54
C ILE A 30 24.59 18.26 9.71
N VAL A 31 23.97 19.40 10.01
CA VAL A 31 23.00 19.49 11.11
C VAL A 31 21.73 18.69 10.77
N ALA A 32 21.29 18.70 9.50
CA ALA A 32 20.12 17.95 9.08
C ALA A 32 20.29 16.43 9.28
N ILE A 33 21.42 15.85 8.86
CA ILE A 33 21.66 14.41 9.03
C ILE A 33 21.80 14.02 10.50
N VAL A 34 22.31 14.92 11.36
CA VAL A 34 22.37 14.70 12.81
C VAL A 34 20.97 14.61 13.40
N ILE A 35 20.08 15.55 13.04
CA ILE A 35 18.68 15.55 13.52
C ILE A 35 17.94 14.29 13.01
N VAL A 36 18.03 13.98 11.72
CA VAL A 36 17.39 12.78 11.14
C VAL A 36 17.98 11.49 11.73
N GLY A 37 19.28 11.48 12.05
CA GLY A 37 19.94 10.37 12.73
C GLY A 37 19.32 10.07 14.10
N ILE A 38 19.10 11.10 14.91
CA ILE A 38 18.48 10.96 16.23
C ILE A 38 17.02 10.51 16.09
N ILE A 39 16.24 11.19 15.23
CA ILE A 39 14.80 10.92 15.07
C ILE A 39 14.55 9.50 14.53
N SER A 40 15.38 9.03 13.59
CA SER A 40 15.17 7.73 12.92
C SER A 40 15.22 6.55 13.88
N THR A 41 16.05 6.60 14.91
CA THR A 41 16.17 5.54 15.92
C THR A 41 14.88 5.36 16.73
N VAL A 42 14.30 6.46 17.23
CA VAL A 42 13.07 6.46 18.03
C VAL A 42 11.87 6.01 17.19
N VAL A 43 11.75 6.54 15.97
CA VAL A 43 10.65 6.22 15.05
C VAL A 43 10.62 4.73 14.71
N THR A 44 11.79 4.11 14.50
CA THR A 44 11.88 2.68 14.16
C THR A 44 11.30 1.80 15.27
N PHE A 45 11.54 2.14 16.54
CA PHE A 45 10.98 1.40 17.66
C PHE A 45 9.44 1.52 17.72
N SER A 46 8.92 2.74 17.57
CA SER A 46 7.47 2.99 17.56
C SER A 46 6.77 2.34 16.36
N MET A 47 7.37 2.39 15.17
CA MET A 47 6.81 1.78 13.95
C MET A 47 6.66 0.27 14.07
N ARG A 48 7.60 -0.45 14.71
CA ARG A 48 7.51 -1.90 14.89
C ARG A 48 6.26 -2.32 15.66
N ALA A 49 5.92 -1.60 16.73
CA ALA A 49 4.69 -1.84 17.47
C ALA A 49 3.45 -1.60 16.61
N LEU A 50 3.43 -0.49 15.85
CA LEU A 50 2.33 -0.15 14.94
C LEU A 50 2.14 -1.20 13.85
N LEU A 51 3.22 -1.67 13.21
CA LEU A 51 3.19 -2.70 12.18
C LEU A 51 2.62 -4.01 12.72
N SER A 52 3.06 -4.46 13.91
CA SER A 52 2.55 -5.69 14.52
C SER A 52 1.06 -5.60 14.84
N ASN A 53 0.60 -4.45 15.33
CA ASN A 53 -0.82 -4.21 15.61
C ASN A 53 -1.64 -4.08 14.34
N SER A 54 -1.07 -3.46 13.29
CA SER A 54 -1.69 -3.36 11.98
C SER A 54 -1.95 -4.74 11.40
N SER A 55 -0.94 -5.63 11.40
CA SER A 55 -1.10 -7.00 10.88
C SER A 55 -2.19 -7.78 11.61
N LYS A 56 -2.25 -7.69 12.95
CA LYS A 56 -3.32 -8.32 13.75
C LYS A 56 -4.71 -7.78 13.38
N LYS A 57 -4.85 -6.45 13.31
CA LYS A 57 -6.11 -5.81 12.94
C LYS A 57 -6.56 -6.16 11.53
N THR A 58 -5.64 -6.13 10.56
CA THR A 58 -5.91 -6.52 9.17
C THR A 58 -6.39 -7.96 9.11
N CYS A 59 -5.74 -8.86 9.83
CA CYS A 59 -6.18 -10.24 9.90
C CYS A 59 -7.59 -10.39 10.49
N THR A 60 -7.89 -9.72 11.61
CA THR A 60 -9.24 -9.77 12.21
C THR A 60 -10.28 -9.30 11.21
N VAL A 61 -10.01 -8.21 10.49
CA VAL A 61 -10.89 -7.70 9.43
C VAL A 61 -11.05 -8.73 8.30
N GLU A 62 -9.98 -9.36 7.84
CA GLU A 62 -10.04 -10.39 6.80
C GLU A 62 -10.87 -11.60 7.22
N VAL A 63 -10.66 -12.11 8.44
CA VAL A 63 -11.47 -13.19 9.02
C VAL A 63 -12.95 -12.80 9.09
N HIS A 64 -13.27 -11.58 9.51
CA HIS A 64 -14.64 -11.09 9.50
C HIS A 64 -15.23 -11.02 8.10
N LYS A 65 -14.46 -10.56 7.10
CA LYS A 65 -14.92 -10.52 5.70
C LYS A 65 -15.30 -11.91 5.18
N VAL A 66 -14.47 -12.92 5.47
CA VAL A 66 -14.76 -14.32 5.07
C VAL A 66 -15.99 -14.83 5.78
N ASN A 67 -16.13 -14.58 7.09
CA ASN A 67 -17.33 -14.98 7.84
C ASN A 67 -18.60 -14.32 7.29
N THR A 68 -18.56 -13.03 6.97
CA THR A 68 -19.69 -12.34 6.32
C THR A 68 -20.02 -12.96 4.97
N ALA A 69 -19.01 -13.34 4.17
CA ALA A 69 -19.23 -14.02 2.90
C ALA A 69 -19.84 -15.42 3.06
N ILE A 70 -19.44 -16.19 4.09
CA ILE A 70 -20.06 -17.49 4.42
C ILE A 70 -21.55 -17.28 4.77
N GLN A 71 -21.86 -16.25 5.55
CA GLN A 71 -23.25 -15.94 5.92
C GLN A 71 -24.08 -15.48 4.72
N ALA A 72 -23.49 -14.69 3.80
CA ALA A 72 -24.14 -14.29 2.56
C ALA A 72 -24.43 -15.52 1.67
N TYR A 73 -23.46 -16.41 1.49
CA TYR A 73 -23.64 -17.66 0.75
C TYR A 73 -24.78 -18.51 1.32
N TYR A 74 -24.83 -18.67 2.65
CA TYR A 74 -25.91 -19.41 3.31
C TYR A 74 -27.27 -18.72 3.12
N SER A 75 -27.31 -17.40 3.16
CA SER A 75 -28.55 -16.64 2.94
C SER A 75 -29.19 -16.95 1.58
N GLU A 76 -28.38 -17.10 0.53
CA GLU A 76 -28.84 -17.36 -0.83
C GLU A 76 -29.07 -18.84 -1.12
N ASN A 77 -28.14 -19.71 -0.71
CA ASN A 77 -28.14 -21.12 -1.08
C ASN A 77 -28.83 -22.02 -0.06
N LYS A 78 -29.11 -21.52 1.16
CA LYS A 78 -29.65 -22.28 2.30
C LYS A 78 -28.83 -23.52 2.68
N VAL A 79 -27.56 -23.56 2.28
CA VAL A 79 -26.61 -24.64 2.54
C VAL A 79 -25.33 -24.04 3.10
N TRP A 80 -24.79 -24.68 4.13
CA TRP A 80 -23.56 -24.24 4.75
C TRP A 80 -22.32 -24.75 4.02
N ILE A 81 -21.27 -23.93 4.03
CA ILE A 81 -19.93 -24.36 3.63
C ILE A 81 -19.26 -25.11 4.76
N THR A 82 -18.83 -26.33 4.45
CA THR A 82 -17.88 -27.09 5.25
C THR A 82 -16.50 -26.97 4.61
N THR A 83 -15.46 -27.29 5.37
CA THR A 83 -14.03 -26.95 5.17
C THR A 83 -13.45 -27.22 3.76
N LEU A 84 -14.15 -27.91 2.88
CA LEU A 84 -13.67 -28.37 1.57
C LEU A 84 -13.87 -27.39 0.41
N THR A 85 -14.60 -26.28 0.53
CA THR A 85 -14.80 -25.38 -0.63
C THR A 85 -14.88 -23.90 -0.29
N LEU A 86 -13.88 -23.33 0.39
CA LEU A 86 -13.72 -21.86 0.44
C LEU A 86 -13.60 -21.25 -0.98
N SER A 87 -13.22 -22.05 -1.97
CA SER A 87 -13.26 -21.69 -3.40
C SER A 87 -14.66 -21.34 -3.91
N SER A 88 -15.74 -21.82 -3.27
CA SER A 88 -17.11 -21.50 -3.69
C SER A 88 -17.57 -20.10 -3.28
N LEU A 89 -16.83 -19.41 -2.41
CA LEU A 89 -17.07 -17.99 -2.13
C LEU A 89 -16.55 -17.08 -3.24
N VAL A 90 -15.62 -17.56 -4.06
CA VAL A 90 -14.98 -16.77 -5.10
C VAL A 90 -15.60 -17.13 -6.46
N PRO A 91 -15.93 -16.15 -7.32
CA PRO A 91 -15.72 -14.71 -7.16
C PRO A 91 -16.89 -13.96 -6.51
N ASP A 92 -18.03 -14.61 -6.29
CA ASP A 92 -19.31 -13.93 -6.08
C ASP A 92 -19.43 -13.25 -4.70
N TYR A 93 -18.83 -13.83 -3.65
CA TYR A 93 -18.88 -13.30 -2.28
C TYR A 93 -17.51 -12.81 -1.78
N LEU A 94 -16.41 -13.28 -2.38
CA LEU A 94 -15.05 -12.85 -2.13
C LEU A 94 -14.29 -12.67 -3.44
N THR A 95 -13.49 -11.61 -3.53
CA THR A 95 -12.61 -11.38 -4.69
C THR A 95 -11.45 -12.36 -4.75
N THR A 96 -11.00 -12.86 -3.59
CA THR A 96 -9.87 -13.78 -3.48
C THR A 96 -10.01 -14.58 -2.18
N ALA A 97 -9.76 -15.89 -2.25
CA ALA A 97 -9.76 -16.73 -1.07
C ALA A 97 -8.50 -16.47 -0.23
N PRO A 98 -8.59 -16.48 1.11
CA PRO A 98 -7.43 -16.43 1.97
C PRO A 98 -6.41 -17.53 1.63
N SER A 99 -5.13 -17.17 1.59
CA SER A 99 -4.03 -18.08 1.26
C SER A 99 -2.90 -17.98 2.28
N ALA A 100 -1.87 -18.81 2.16
CA ALA A 100 -0.72 -18.76 3.07
C ALA A 100 -0.03 -17.37 3.11
N SER A 101 -0.15 -16.56 2.05
CA SER A 101 0.36 -15.19 1.98
C SER A 101 -0.62 -14.14 2.52
N SER A 102 -1.89 -14.47 2.73
CA SER A 102 -2.87 -13.55 3.32
C SER A 102 -2.47 -13.11 4.74
N PRO A 103 -2.88 -11.92 5.17
CA PRO A 103 -2.79 -11.46 6.56
C PRO A 103 -3.38 -12.48 7.57
N SER A 104 -4.51 -13.11 7.26
CA SER A 104 -5.08 -14.18 8.08
C SER A 104 -4.37 -15.53 7.97
N GLY A 105 -3.50 -15.69 6.98
CA GLY A 105 -3.01 -16.99 6.53
C GLY A 105 -4.11 -17.87 5.94
N ALA A 106 -3.72 -19.06 5.50
CA ALA A 106 -4.67 -20.12 5.15
C ALA A 106 -5.42 -20.54 6.43
N GLY A 107 -6.67 -20.95 6.29
CA GLY A 107 -7.52 -21.24 7.44
C GLY A 107 -8.57 -22.29 7.13
N THR A 108 -9.33 -22.65 8.15
CA THR A 108 -10.39 -23.65 8.07
C THR A 108 -11.71 -23.07 8.58
N VAL A 109 -12.81 -23.60 8.06
CA VAL A 109 -14.15 -23.36 8.62
C VAL A 109 -14.43 -24.48 9.62
N ASP A 110 -14.76 -24.10 10.85
CA ASP A 110 -15.11 -25.03 11.92
C ASP A 110 -16.55 -25.57 11.80
N ALA A 111 -16.94 -26.45 12.73
CA ALA A 111 -18.30 -27.00 12.77
C ALA A 111 -19.38 -25.96 13.10
N ALA A 112 -19.00 -24.77 13.58
CA ALA A 112 -19.88 -23.64 13.83
C ALA A 112 -19.93 -22.67 12.63
N HIS A 113 -19.47 -23.11 11.45
CA HIS A 113 -19.45 -22.34 10.21
C HIS A 113 -18.66 -21.03 10.32
N THR A 114 -17.66 -21.02 11.20
CA THR A 114 -16.79 -19.87 11.43
C THR A 114 -15.42 -20.14 10.84
N TYR A 115 -14.97 -19.22 9.98
CA TYR A 115 -13.61 -19.21 9.47
C TYR A 115 -12.62 -18.80 10.55
N LYS A 116 -11.56 -19.61 10.70
CA LYS A 116 -10.38 -19.35 11.54
C LYS A 116 -9.16 -19.30 10.64
N GLY A 117 -8.49 -18.15 10.62
CA GLY A 117 -7.15 -18.03 10.02
C GLY A 117 -6.13 -18.90 10.78
N SER A 118 -4.94 -19.08 10.22
CA SER A 118 -3.82 -19.75 10.93
C SER A 118 -2.85 -18.77 11.58
N LYS A 119 -2.90 -17.49 11.17
CA LYS A 119 -2.03 -16.42 11.70
C LYS A 119 -2.73 -15.55 12.74
N CYS A 120 -3.97 -15.91 13.04
CA CYS A 120 -4.88 -15.38 14.05
C CYS A 120 -5.72 -16.55 14.58
#